data_AF-A0A4Z1KAV6-F1
#
_entry.id   AF-A0A4Z1KAV6-F1
#
_cell.length_a   1.000
_cell.length_b   1.000
_cell.length_c   1.000
_cell.angle_alpha   90.00
_cell.angle_beta   90.00
_cell.angle_gamma   90.00
#
_symmetry.space_group_name_H-M   'P 1'
#
loop_
_entity.id
_entity.type
_entity.pdbx_description
1 polymer ?
#
loop_
_entity_poly.entity_id
_entity_poly.type
_entity_poly.pdbx_seq_one_letter_code
_entity_poly.pdbx_strand_id
1 'polypeptide(L)'
;MSQPFILTLRLDASSEKLLTALRTRYFPSSRNYLSAHIHEELLGEFREKGVQLTEQDDRKVRPHVTVQNKVEEGEAKRTLEEMKREWMMNGDGNGGIGGMAEAITLWRYEVSGEWTHLEDYEFA
;
A
#
# COMPACT_ATOMS: atom_id res chain seq x y z
N MET A 1 -13.96 21.16 5.01
CA MET A 1 -12.69 20.47 5.27
C MET A 1 -12.01 20.25 3.93
N SER A 2 -10.71 20.52 3.81
CA SER A 2 -9.98 20.19 2.59
C SER A 2 -9.95 18.67 2.40
N GLN A 3 -10.02 18.23 1.15
CA GLN A 3 -9.87 16.81 0.81
C GLN A 3 -8.39 16.44 0.91
N PRO A 4 -8.02 15.38 1.64
CA PRO A 4 -6.62 15.02 1.77
C PRO A 4 -6.08 14.45 0.46
N PHE A 5 -4.81 14.74 0.18
CA PHE A 5 -4.06 14.10 -0.88
C PHE A 5 -3.35 12.87 -0.34
N ILE A 6 -3.22 11.84 -1.17
CA ILE A 6 -2.57 10.58 -0.80
C ILE A 6 -1.51 10.25 -1.85
N LEU A 7 -0.34 9.82 -1.39
CA LEU A 7 0.72 9.29 -2.25
C LEU A 7 0.80 7.77 -2.09
N THR A 8 0.89 7.07 -3.21
CA THR A 8 1.11 5.61 -3.24
C THR A 8 2.26 5.25 -4.16
N LEU A 9 2.92 4.12 -3.90
CA LEU A 9 3.86 3.54 -4.84
C LEU A 9 3.12 2.69 -5.87
N ARG A 10 3.41 2.94 -7.16
CA ARG A 10 3.05 2.02 -8.24
C ARG A 10 4.11 0.94 -8.34
N LEU A 11 3.69 -0.31 -8.38
CA LEU A 11 4.58 -1.47 -8.46
C LEU A 11 4.69 -1.97 -9.90
N ASP A 12 5.73 -2.73 -10.18
CA ASP A 12 5.88 -3.45 -11.44
C ASP A 12 4.70 -4.39 -11.70
N ALA A 13 4.46 -4.69 -12.98
CA ALA A 13 3.30 -5.47 -13.42
C ALA A 13 3.21 -6.87 -12.78
N SER A 14 4.35 -7.50 -12.45
CA SER A 14 4.35 -8.84 -11.86
C SER A 14 3.92 -8.80 -10.39
N SER A 15 4.43 -7.82 -9.65
CA SER A 15 4.04 -7.54 -8.26
C SER A 15 2.59 -7.12 -8.17
N GLU A 16 2.14 -6.21 -9.04
CA GLU A 16 0.75 -5.76 -9.08
C GLU A 16 -0.20 -6.92 -9.35
N LYS A 17 0.11 -7.77 -10.34
CA LYS A 17 -0.70 -8.94 -10.68
C LYS A 17 -0.83 -9.91 -9.52
N LEU A 18 0.28 -10.23 -8.86
CA LEU A 18 0.30 -11.13 -7.71
C LEU A 18 -0.53 -10.58 -6.54
N LEU A 19 -0.25 -9.33 -6.14
CA LEU A 19 -0.92 -8.70 -5.01
C LEU A 19 -2.41 -8.50 -5.30
N THR A 20 -2.76 -8.16 -6.54
CA THR A 20 -4.15 -8.11 -6.99
C THR A 20 -4.82 -9.46 -6.88
N ALA A 21 -4.19 -10.56 -7.32
CA ALA A 21 -4.76 -11.90 -7.19
C ALA A 21 -5.02 -12.28 -5.72
N LEU A 22 -4.08 -11.98 -4.82
CA LEU A 22 -4.26 -12.19 -3.38
C LEU A 22 -5.42 -11.35 -2.83
N ARG A 23 -5.53 -10.09 -3.25
CA ARG A 23 -6.62 -9.20 -2.83
C ARG A 23 -7.97 -9.63 -3.41
N THR A 24 -8.04 -10.05 -4.66
CA THR A 24 -9.27 -10.60 -5.24
C THR A 24 -9.74 -11.85 -4.48
N ARG A 25 -8.79 -12.67 -4.01
CA ARG A 25 -9.07 -13.91 -3.30
C ARG A 25 -9.52 -13.71 -1.85
N TYR A 26 -8.93 -12.74 -1.14
CA TYR A 26 -9.08 -12.62 0.31
C TYR A 26 -9.61 -11.26 0.79
N PHE A 27 -9.69 -10.25 -0.07
CA PHE A 27 -10.09 -8.90 0.31
C PHE A 27 -11.59 -8.67 0.03
N PRO A 28 -12.43 -8.43 1.04
CA PRO A 28 -13.77 -7.88 0.82
C PRO A 28 -13.62 -6.48 0.20
N SER A 29 -14.39 -6.17 -0.85
CA SER A 29 -14.16 -5.13 -1.88
C SER A 29 -13.96 -3.64 -1.47
N SER A 30 -13.65 -3.31 -0.21
CA SER A 30 -13.62 -1.92 0.32
C SER A 30 -12.34 -1.47 1.08
N ARG A 31 -11.16 -1.47 0.40
CA ARG A 31 -10.03 -0.46 0.52
C ARG A 31 -8.74 -0.78 1.35
N ASN A 32 -7.59 -0.10 1.05
CA ASN A 32 -6.14 -0.50 1.15
C ASN A 32 -5.21 0.46 2.04
N TYR A 33 -3.89 0.30 2.35
CA TYR A 33 -2.63 0.79 1.65
C TYR A 33 -1.25 0.62 2.41
N LEU A 34 -0.11 0.98 1.74
CA LEU A 34 1.33 0.54 1.75
C LEU A 34 2.43 1.56 2.27
N SER A 35 3.74 1.43 1.92
CA SER A 35 4.97 1.68 2.75
C SER A 35 6.01 2.82 2.51
N ALA A 36 7.28 2.71 3.02
CA ALA A 36 7.85 3.39 4.21
C ALA A 36 9.20 4.13 4.15
N HIS A 37 10.03 4.02 3.11
CA HIS A 37 11.38 4.64 3.18
C HIS A 37 11.46 6.02 2.50
N ILE A 38 10.78 6.17 1.38
CA ILE A 38 10.49 7.46 0.71
C ILE A 38 9.79 8.45 1.64
N HIS A 39 9.11 7.92 2.66
CA HIS A 39 8.32 8.73 3.58
C HIS A 39 9.15 9.73 4.38
N GLU A 40 10.30 9.35 4.94
CA GLU A 40 11.07 10.27 5.81
C GLU A 40 11.65 11.45 5.03
N GLU A 41 12.18 11.21 3.82
CA GLU A 41 12.68 12.26 2.93
C GLU A 41 11.55 13.17 2.42
N LEU A 42 10.42 12.60 1.98
CA LEU A 42 9.25 13.39 1.57
C LEU A 42 8.69 14.23 2.71
N LEU A 43 8.63 13.68 3.93
CA LEU A 43 8.19 14.45 5.10
C LEU A 43 9.08 15.67 5.36
N GLY A 44 10.40 15.52 5.23
CA GLY A 44 11.35 16.62 5.36
C GLY A 44 11.05 17.75 4.36
N GLU A 45 10.96 17.40 3.09
CA GLU A 45 10.65 18.31 1.99
C GLU A 45 9.27 18.98 2.15
N PHE A 46 8.25 18.22 2.55
CA PHE A 46 6.90 18.76 2.76
C PHE A 46 6.83 19.72 3.92
N ARG A 47 7.57 19.45 5.01
CA ARG A 47 7.71 20.38 6.14
C ARG A 47 8.38 21.67 5.70
N GLU A 48 9.48 21.57 4.94
CA GLU A 48 10.21 22.75 4.45
C GLU A 48 9.34 23.61 3.50
N LYS A 49 8.54 22.97 2.64
CA LYS A 49 7.64 23.65 1.69
C LYS A 49 6.33 24.14 2.31
N GLY A 50 6.12 23.94 3.62
CA GLY A 50 4.91 24.39 4.32
C GLY A 50 3.64 23.63 3.92
N VAL A 51 3.77 22.39 3.47
CA VAL A 51 2.63 21.52 3.16
C VAL A 51 1.89 21.19 4.46
N GLN A 52 0.56 21.26 4.44
CA GLN A 52 -0.26 20.89 5.59
C GLN A 52 -0.29 19.37 5.77
N LEU A 53 0.36 18.88 6.82
CA LEU A 53 0.40 17.46 7.20
C LEU A 53 -0.71 17.10 8.21
N THR A 54 -1.11 15.84 8.20
CA THR A 54 -2.06 15.23 9.15
C THR A 54 -1.32 14.45 10.25
N GLU A 55 -2.02 14.06 11.32
CA GLU A 55 -1.46 13.19 12.36
C GLU A 55 -1.03 11.80 11.85
N GLN A 56 -1.52 11.37 10.68
CA GLN A 56 -1.11 10.09 10.08
C GLN A 56 0.29 10.19 9.47
N ASP A 57 0.67 11.38 9.00
CA ASP A 57 1.96 11.63 8.36
C ASP A 57 3.13 11.59 9.36
N ASP A 58 2.90 11.81 10.65
CA ASP A 58 3.97 11.80 11.68
C ASP A 58 4.23 10.41 12.29
N ARG A 59 3.59 9.36 11.75
CA ARG A 59 3.73 7.99 12.27
C ARG A 59 4.86 7.25 11.58
N LYS A 60 5.64 6.48 12.34
CA LYS A 60 6.64 5.56 11.77
C LYS A 60 5.98 4.63 10.76
N VAL A 61 6.45 4.65 9.52
CA VAL A 61 5.83 3.83 8.48
C VAL A 61 6.22 2.37 8.63
N ARG A 62 5.23 1.50 8.43
CA ARG A 62 5.38 0.04 8.42
C ARG A 62 4.85 -0.50 7.10
N PRO A 63 5.75 -0.93 6.20
CA PRO A 63 5.34 -1.58 4.98
C PRO A 63 4.45 -2.78 5.19
N HIS A 64 3.25 -2.71 4.64
CA HIS A 64 2.40 -3.88 4.55
C HIS A 64 1.47 -3.77 3.35
N VAL A 65 1.20 -4.90 2.73
CA VAL A 65 0.05 -5.06 1.85
C VAL A 65 -1.06 -5.65 2.70
N THR A 66 -2.20 -4.99 2.79
CA THR A 66 -3.36 -5.58 3.45
C THR A 66 -3.97 -6.61 2.49
N VAL A 67 -3.91 -7.88 2.87
CA VAL A 67 -4.46 -9.00 2.07
C VAL A 67 -5.90 -9.32 2.45
N GLN A 68 -6.28 -9.06 3.70
CA GLN A 68 -7.63 -9.24 4.21
C GLN A 68 -7.89 -8.26 5.35
N ASN A 69 -9.13 -7.81 5.49
CA ASN A 69 -9.54 -6.92 6.58
C ASN A 69 -11.01 -7.14 6.92
N LYS A 70 -11.42 -6.76 8.14
CA LYS A 70 -12.82 -6.79 8.63
C LYS A 70 -13.48 -8.18 8.59
N VAL A 71 -12.71 -9.23 8.77
CA VAL A 71 -13.22 -10.60 8.89
C VAL A 71 -13.16 -11.07 10.34
N GLU A 72 -13.85 -12.17 10.66
CA GLU A 72 -13.73 -12.82 11.96
C GLU A 72 -12.33 -13.42 12.18
N GLU A 73 -11.93 -13.57 13.44
CA GLU A 73 -10.59 -14.06 13.83
C GLU A 73 -10.25 -15.42 13.20
N GLY A 74 -11.23 -16.34 13.14
CA GLY A 74 -11.03 -17.66 12.56
C GLY A 74 -10.72 -17.62 11.07
N GLU A 75 -11.28 -16.65 10.34
CA GLU A 75 -11.00 -16.45 8.92
C GLU A 75 -9.62 -15.82 8.73
N ALA A 76 -9.29 -14.78 9.51
CA ALA A 76 -7.97 -14.15 9.48
C ALA A 76 -6.84 -15.15 9.72
N LYS A 77 -7.00 -16.07 10.70
CA LYS A 77 -6.01 -17.12 10.98
C LYS A 77 -5.85 -18.09 9.82
N ARG A 78 -6.94 -18.52 9.19
CA ARG A 78 -6.89 -19.41 8.02
C ARG A 78 -6.16 -18.76 6.85
N THR A 79 -6.52 -17.52 6.52
CA THR A 79 -5.85 -16.76 5.45
C THR A 79 -4.36 -16.58 5.71
N LEU A 80 -3.96 -16.31 6.96
CA LEU A 80 -2.55 -16.20 7.32
C LEU A 80 -1.78 -17.51 7.11
N GLU A 81 -2.34 -18.66 7.52
CA GLU A 81 -1.69 -19.96 7.39
C GLU A 81 -1.64 -20.46 5.93
N GLU A 82 -2.62 -20.09 5.11
CA GLU A 82 -2.57 -20.32 3.66
C GLU A 82 -1.50 -19.44 3.01
N MET A 83 -1.50 -18.14 3.30
CA MET A 83 -0.50 -17.21 2.76
C MET A 83 0.92 -17.64 3.11
N LYS A 84 1.21 -17.96 4.37
CA LYS A 84 2.56 -18.39 4.77
C LYS A 84 3.04 -19.60 3.97
N ARG A 85 2.15 -20.55 3.67
CA ARG A 85 2.48 -21.74 2.86
C ARG A 85 2.76 -21.37 1.42
N GLU A 86 1.89 -20.57 0.79
CA GLU A 86 2.11 -20.11 -0.58
C GLU A 86 3.40 -19.28 -0.69
N TRP A 87 3.70 -18.46 0.33
CA TRP A 87 4.88 -17.61 0.40
C TRP A 87 6.18 -18.41 0.55
N MET A 88 6.18 -19.47 1.37
CA MET A 88 7.33 -20.37 1.49
C MET A 88 7.58 -21.19 0.22
N MET A 89 6.55 -21.46 -0.58
CA MET A 89 6.69 -22.27 -1.80
C MET A 89 7.08 -21.46 -3.04
N ASN A 90 6.64 -20.19 -3.14
CA ASN A 90 6.79 -19.37 -4.35
C ASN A 90 7.66 -18.12 -4.13
N GLY A 91 8.35 -18.01 -3.01
CA GLY A 91 9.20 -16.86 -2.71
C GLY A 91 10.45 -16.76 -3.60
N ASP A 92 11.07 -15.59 -3.61
CA ASP A 92 12.28 -15.21 -4.36
C ASP A 92 13.58 -15.88 -3.87
N GLY A 93 13.49 -16.89 -3.01
CA GLY A 93 14.64 -17.56 -2.40
C GLY A 93 15.18 -16.89 -1.12
N ASN A 94 14.71 -15.68 -0.77
CA ASN A 94 15.06 -14.98 0.48
C ASN A 94 13.91 -14.95 1.50
N GLY A 95 12.91 -15.81 1.33
CA GLY A 95 11.70 -15.83 2.19
C GLY A 95 10.73 -14.68 1.91
N GLY A 96 10.90 -13.98 0.79
CA GLY A 96 10.10 -12.84 0.35
C GLY A 96 9.49 -13.04 -1.03
N ILE A 97 8.69 -12.07 -1.48
CA ILE A 97 8.44 -11.85 -2.90
C ILE A 97 8.93 -10.44 -3.18
N GLY A 98 10.07 -10.32 -3.85
CA GLY A 98 10.61 -9.05 -4.30
C GLY A 98 9.70 -8.39 -5.34
N GLY A 99 9.66 -7.06 -5.33
CA GLY A 99 8.94 -6.24 -6.29
C GLY A 99 9.62 -4.88 -6.45
N MET A 100 9.44 -4.27 -7.61
CA MET A 100 10.02 -2.96 -7.91
C MET A 100 8.91 -1.90 -7.88
N ALA A 101 9.16 -0.80 -7.18
CA ALA A 101 8.33 0.39 -7.33
C ALA A 101 8.82 1.16 -8.56
N GLU A 102 7.89 1.59 -9.40
CA GLU A 102 8.19 2.25 -10.69
C GLU A 102 7.73 3.70 -10.74
N ALA A 103 6.80 4.10 -9.87
CA ALA A 103 6.32 5.48 -9.81
C ALA A 103 5.73 5.83 -8.43
N ILE A 104 5.55 7.13 -8.20
CA ILE A 104 4.65 7.67 -7.18
C ILE A 104 3.36 8.13 -7.86
N THR A 105 2.21 7.71 -7.36
CA THR A 105 0.90 8.19 -7.81
C THR A 105 0.30 9.13 -6.78
N LEU A 106 -0.18 10.29 -7.22
CA LEU A 106 -0.93 11.26 -6.44
C LEU A 106 -2.43 11.04 -6.60
N TRP A 107 -3.12 10.95 -5.47
CA TRP A 107 -4.56 10.78 -5.38
C TRP A 107 -5.18 11.88 -4.56
N ARG A 108 -6.46 12.18 -4.83
CA ARG A 108 -7.33 12.91 -3.92
C ARG A 108 -8.30 11.94 -3.25
N TYR A 109 -8.36 11.98 -1.93
CA TYR A 109 -9.33 11.20 -1.17
C TYR A 109 -10.70 11.87 -1.22
N GLU A 110 -11.67 11.18 -1.79
CA GLU A 110 -13.06 11.63 -1.86
C GLU A 110 -13.87 11.14 -0.64
N VAL A 111 -15.11 11.59 -0.53
CA VAL A 111 -16.02 11.14 0.53
C VAL A 111 -16.34 9.66 0.36
N SER A 112 -16.55 8.93 1.47
CA SER A 112 -16.77 7.47 1.45
C SER A 112 -15.63 6.66 0.81
N GLY A 113 -14.46 7.32 0.73
CA GLY A 113 -13.19 7.02 0.08
C GLY A 113 -13.15 6.10 -1.12
N GLU A 114 -13.97 6.50 -2.07
CA GLU A 114 -13.50 6.64 -3.43
C GLU A 114 -12.26 7.55 -3.49
N TRP A 115 -11.35 7.23 -4.40
CA TRP A 115 -10.10 7.96 -4.60
C TRP A 115 -10.05 8.40 -6.06
N THR A 116 -9.70 9.65 -6.30
CA THR A 116 -9.52 10.19 -7.65
C THR A 116 -8.04 10.22 -7.97
N HIS A 117 -7.63 9.53 -9.03
CA HIS A 117 -6.28 9.65 -9.59
C HIS A 117 -6.08 11.08 -10.09
N LEU A 118 -4.90 11.66 -9.81
CA LEU A 118 -4.53 12.99 -10.28
C LEU A 118 -3.33 12.95 -11.22
N GLU A 119 -2.24 12.31 -10.80
CA GLU A 119 -0.98 12.35 -11.54
C GLU A 119 -0.05 11.19 -11.15
N ASP A 120 0.77 10.75 -12.10
CA ASP A 120 1.84 9.77 -11.90
C ASP A 120 3.21 10.43 -12.10
N TYR A 121 4.14 10.09 -11.21
CA TYR A 121 5.54 10.53 -11.24
C TYR A 121 6.43 9.29 -11.35
N GLU A 122 6.84 8.97 -12.58
CA GLU A 122 7.72 7.85 -12.91
C GLU A 122 9.10 7.99 -12.25
N PHE A 123 9.63 6.89 -11.75
CA PHE A 123 11.04 6.79 -11.36
C PHE A 123 11.88 6.58 -12.62
N ALA A 124 13.02 7.28 -12.71
CA ALA A 124 13.95 7.19 -13.84
C ALA A 124 14.79 5.91 -13.83
#